data_AF-A0A160TGH0-F1
#
_entry.id   AF-A0A160TGH0-F1
#
_cell.length_a   1.000
_cell.length_b   1.000
_cell.length_c   1.000
_cell.angle_alpha   90.00
_cell.angle_beta   90.00
_cell.angle_gamma   90.00
#
_symmetry.space_group_name_H-M   'P 1'
#
loop_
_entity.id
_entity.type
_entity.pdbx_description
1 polymer ?
#
loop_
_entity_poly.entity_id
_entity_poly.type
_entity_poly.pdbx_seq_one_letter_code
_entity_poly.pdbx_strand_id
1 'polypeptide(L)' 'MAGLAMIMFIALFAFGGQYFGWSDAGGRVQLALFSAYVFGIICGYRVKG' A
#
# COMPACT_ATOMS: atom_id res chain seq x y z
N MET A 1 3.05 -8.99 13.34
CA MET A 1 2.29 -7.89 12.70
C MET A 1 2.86 -7.47 11.35
N ALA A 2 4.19 -7.33 11.17
CA ALA A 2 4.77 -6.88 9.90
C ALA A 2 4.44 -7.76 8.66
N GLY A 3 4.49 -9.09 8.81
CA GLY A 3 4.18 -10.01 7.69
C GLY A 3 2.72 -9.93 7.21
N LEU A 4 1.76 -9.77 8.13
CA LEU A 4 0.35 -9.58 7.79
C LEU A 4 0.12 -8.26 7.04
N ALA A 5 0.76 -7.18 7.49
CA ALA A 5 0.67 -5.88 6.83
C ALA A 5 1.23 -5.92 5.39
N MET A 6 2.31 -6.66 5.17
CA MET A 6 2.88 -6.88 3.83
C MET A 6 1.93 -7.65 2.91
N ILE A 7 1.34 -8.74 3.39
CA ILE A 7 0.39 -9.54 2.61
C ILE A 7 -0.85 -8.71 2.24
N MET A 8 -1.39 -7.94 3.18
CA MET A 8 -2.54 -7.05 2.94
C MET A 8 -2.22 -5.95 1.93
N PHE A 9 -1.00 -5.39 1.99
CA PHE A 9 -0.54 -4.40 1.00
C PHE A 9 -0.44 -5.00 -0.40
N ILE A 10 0.19 -6.18 -0.55
CA ILE A 10 0.32 -6.85 -1.85
C ILE A 10 -1.05 -7.19 -2.43
N ALA A 11 -1.97 -7.69 -1.60
CA ALA A 11 -3.33 -8.00 -2.02
C ALA A 11 -4.05 -6.77 -2.58
N LEU A 12 -3.98 -5.63 -1.86
CA LEU A 12 -4.59 -4.37 -2.31
C LEU A 12 -3.88 -3.78 -3.53
N PHE A 13 -2.55 -3.87 -3.60
CA PHE A 13 -1.75 -3.30 -4.67
C PHE A 13 -1.88 -4.06 -6.00
N ALA A 14 -2.04 -5.40 -5.94
CA ALA A 14 -2.18 -6.26 -7.11
C ALA A 14 -3.63 -6.41 -7.57
N PHE A 15 -4.58 -6.56 -6.65
CA PHE A 15 -5.99 -6.84 -6.97
C PHE A 15 -6.95 -5.68 -6.69
N GLY A 16 -6.50 -4.62 -5.99
CA GLY A 16 -7.37 -3.51 -5.61
C GLY A 16 -7.99 -2.78 -6.79
N GLY A 17 -7.32 -2.71 -7.94
CA GLY A 17 -7.90 -2.09 -9.13
C GLY A 17 -9.03 -2.88 -9.76
N GLN A 18 -8.94 -4.20 -9.77
CA GLN A 18 -10.05 -5.05 -10.23
C GLN A 18 -11.19 -5.08 -9.20
N TYR A 19 -10.87 -5.02 -7.91
CA TYR A 19 -11.86 -5.10 -6.83
C TYR A 19 -12.64 -3.78 -6.62
N PHE A 20 -11.95 -2.64 -6.60
CA PHE A 20 -12.55 -1.32 -6.43
C PHE A 20 -12.95 -0.67 -7.77
N GLY A 21 -12.55 -1.25 -8.90
CA GLY A 21 -12.89 -0.75 -10.23
C GLY A 21 -12.23 0.59 -10.58
N TRP A 22 -11.17 0.98 -9.88
CA TRP A 22 -10.47 2.23 -10.19
C TRP A 22 -9.75 2.09 -11.55
N SER A 23 -9.88 3.11 -12.40
CA SER A 23 -9.13 3.18 -13.64
C SER A 23 -7.83 3.94 -13.38
N ASP A 24 -6.72 3.24 -13.34
CA ASP A 24 -5.41 3.83 -13.07
C ASP A 24 -4.59 3.97 -14.36
N ALA A 25 -5.11 4.76 -15.32
CA ALA A 25 -4.51 4.94 -16.64
C ALA A 25 -3.08 5.54 -16.61
N GLY A 26 -2.69 6.18 -15.51
CA GLY A 26 -1.36 6.76 -15.30
C GLY A 26 -0.56 6.15 -14.16
N GLY A 27 -1.02 5.04 -13.55
CA GLY A 27 -0.35 4.39 -12.41
C GLY A 27 -0.24 5.28 -11.15
N ARG A 28 -1.04 6.34 -11.06
CA ARG A 28 -1.00 7.32 -9.97
C ARG A 28 -1.54 6.74 -8.67
N VAL A 29 -2.55 5.86 -8.76
CA VAL A 29 -3.15 5.21 -7.59
C VAL A 29 -2.20 4.15 -7.04
N GLN A 30 -1.56 3.35 -7.90
CA GLN A 30 -0.49 2.44 -7.47
C GLN A 30 0.66 3.18 -6.79
N LEU A 31 1.16 4.26 -7.38
CA LEU A 31 2.24 5.06 -6.77
C LEU A 31 1.83 5.65 -5.42
N ALA A 32 0.58 6.14 -5.29
CA ALA A 32 0.04 6.64 -4.03
C ALA A 32 -0.05 5.53 -2.96
N LEU A 33 -0.55 4.35 -3.31
CA LEU A 33 -0.61 3.20 -2.40
C LEU A 33 0.77 2.77 -1.93
N PHE A 34 1.72 2.66 -2.85
CA PHE A 34 3.10 2.30 -2.52
C PHE A 34 3.77 3.30 -1.59
N SER A 35 3.65 4.60 -1.90
CA SER A 35 4.21 5.66 -1.05
C SER A 35 3.55 5.69 0.33
N ALA A 36 2.23 5.54 0.43
CA ALA A 36 1.52 5.46 1.70
C ALA A 36 1.99 4.27 2.57
N TYR A 37 2.24 3.12 1.96
CA TYR A 37 2.77 1.94 2.65
C TYR A 37 4.18 2.17 3.19
N VAL A 38 5.09 2.69 2.36
CA VAL A 38 6.48 2.98 2.76
C VAL A 38 6.52 4.04 3.87
N PHE A 39 5.78 5.14 3.74
CA PHE A 39 5.70 6.16 4.79
C PHE A 39 5.07 5.62 6.08
N GLY A 40 4.05 4.77 5.98
CA GLY A 40 3.47 4.10 7.14
C GLY A 40 4.48 3.25 7.91
N ILE A 41 5.36 2.52 7.21
CA ILE A 41 6.45 1.76 7.82
C ILE A 41 7.46 2.69 8.51
N ILE A 42 7.90 3.75 7.83
CA ILE A 42 8.90 4.70 8.36
C ILE A 42 8.37 5.39 9.62
N CYS A 43 7.12 5.88 9.58
CA CYS A 43 6.46 6.48 10.74
C CYS A 43 6.28 5.46 11.87
N GLY A 44 5.89 4.23 11.55
CA GLY A 44 5.73 3.14 12.52
C GLY A 44 7.02 2.77 13.24
N TYR A 45 8.18 2.84 12.57
CA TYR A 45 9.48 2.66 13.21
C TYR A 45 9.86 3.84 14.11
N ARG A 46 9.57 5.08 13.70
CA ARG A 46 9.83 6.29 14.49
C ARG A 46 9.05 6.38 15.80
N VAL A 47 7.85 5.79 15.86
CA VAL A 47 7.01 5.76 17.07
C VAL A 47 7.49 4.72 18.10
N LYS A 48 8.31 3.76 17.68
CA LYS A 48 8.74 2.62 18.51
C LYS A 48 10.12 2.82 19.15
N GLY A 49 10.79 3.92 18.83
CA GLY A 49 12.07 4.34 19.40
C GLY A 49 11.91 5.31 20.56
#